data_AF-A0A966BTY2-F1
#
_entry.id   AF-A0A966BTY2-F1
#
_cell.length_a   1.000
_cell.length_b   1.000
_cell.length_c   1.000
_cell.angle_alpha   90.00
_cell.angle_beta   90.00
_cell.angle_gamma   90.00
#
_symmetry.space_group_name_H-M   'P 1'
#
loop_
_entity.id
_entity.type
_entity.pdbx_description
1 polymer ?
#
loop_
_entity_poly.entity_id
_entity_poly.type
_entity_poly.pdbx_seq_one_letter_code
_entity_poly.pdbx_strand_id
1 'polypeptide(L)'
;MLYKIVLKTEADEELAELSNRERLLVFKQLKKIATSAELGQVLGNKAGLNLSGCRKMYADKKKIRIVYTILEDEIIIEVIAIGKRDELEVYKKAA
;
A
#
# COMPACT_ATOMS: atom_id res chain seq x y z
N MET A 1 -4.63 6.81 6.33
CA MET A 1 -5.28 5.55 5.88
C MET A 1 -4.23 4.45 5.91
N LEU A 2 -4.62 3.19 6.14
CA LEU A 2 -3.67 2.07 6.10
C LEU A 2 -3.91 1.29 4.81
N TYR A 3 -3.03 1.48 3.82
CA TYR A 3 -3.03 0.73 2.57
C TYR A 3 -2.43 -0.65 2.80
N LYS A 4 -3.09 -1.67 2.24
CA LYS A 4 -2.52 -3.01 2.12
C LYS A 4 -1.45 -2.99 1.03
N ILE A 5 -0.23 -3.44 1.36
CA ILE A 5 0.82 -3.63 0.37
C ILE A 5 0.66 -5.01 -0.25
N VAL A 6 0.50 -5.06 -1.58
CA VAL A 6 0.50 -6.28 -2.38
C VAL A 6 1.70 -6.22 -3.33
N LEU A 7 2.57 -7.22 -3.25
CA LEU A 7 3.68 -7.37 -4.19
C LEU A 7 3.20 -8.24 -5.37
N LYS A 8 3.56 -7.84 -6.59
CA LYS A 8 3.49 -8.75 -7.74
C LYS A 8 4.58 -9.80 -7.61
N THR A 9 4.43 -10.93 -8.28
CA THR A 9 5.39 -12.04 -8.27
C THR A 9 6.81 -11.58 -8.57
N GLU A 10 6.99 -10.76 -9.60
CA GLU A 10 8.31 -10.26 -9.99
C GLU A 10 8.93 -9.36 -8.91
N ALA A 11 8.11 -8.54 -8.24
CA ALA A 11 8.58 -7.67 -7.16
C ALA A 11 8.95 -8.45 -5.89
N ASP A 12 8.32 -9.59 -5.64
CA ASP A 12 8.67 -10.48 -4.52
C ASP A 12 9.99 -11.22 -4.79
N GLU A 13 10.20 -11.69 -6.03
CA GLU A 13 11.46 -12.28 -6.48
C GLU A 13 12.62 -11.27 -6.38
N GLU A 14 12.45 -10.04 -6.89
CA GLU A 14 13.44 -8.97 -6.78
C GLU A 14 13.76 -8.64 -5.31
N LEU A 15 12.75 -8.62 -4.43
CA LEU A 15 12.95 -8.41 -2.99
C LEU A 15 13.74 -9.55 -2.36
N ALA A 16 13.56 -10.79 -2.83
CA ALA A 16 14.29 -11.98 -2.39
C ALA A 16 15.74 -11.99 -2.87
N GLU A 17 16.13 -11.24 -3.90
CA GLU A 17 17.53 -11.12 -4.30
C GLU A 17 18.32 -10.10 -3.46
N LEU A 18 17.62 -9.18 -2.78
CA LEU A 18 18.26 -8.17 -1.94
C LEU A 18 18.94 -8.76 -0.71
N SER A 19 20.04 -8.13 -0.27
CA SER A 19 20.69 -8.47 1.00
C SER A 19 19.78 -8.17 2.20
N ASN A 20 20.05 -8.81 3.33
CA ASN A 20 19.28 -8.59 4.57
C ASN A 20 19.18 -7.11 4.98
N ARG A 21 20.27 -6.34 4.77
CA ARG A 21 20.29 -4.90 5.07
C ARG A 21 19.37 -4.13 4.12
N GLU A 22 19.44 -4.43 2.83
CA GLU A 22 18.63 -3.75 1.80
C GLU A 22 17.14 -4.06 1.99
N ARG A 23 16.79 -5.33 2.24
CA ARG A 23 15.41 -5.72 2.58
C ARG A 23 14.87 -4.93 3.77
N LEU A 24 15.65 -4.80 4.85
CA LEU A 24 15.24 -4.00 6.02
C LEU A 24 14.94 -2.54 5.64
N LEU A 25 15.75 -1.94 4.78
CA LEU A 25 15.56 -0.57 4.31
C LEU A 25 14.33 -0.45 3.40
N VAL A 26 14.08 -1.44 2.54
CA VAL A 26 12.88 -1.53 1.70
C VAL A 26 11.63 -1.68 2.57
N PHE A 27 11.61 -2.61 3.53
CA PHE A 27 10.47 -2.79 4.44
C PHE A 27 10.15 -1.54 5.26
N LYS A 28 11.16 -0.79 5.71
CA LYS A 28 10.95 0.52 6.37
C LYS A 28 10.21 1.50 5.45
N GLN A 29 10.53 1.50 4.16
CA GLN A 29 9.87 2.35 3.18
C GLN A 29 8.47 1.83 2.82
N LEU A 30 8.26 0.52 2.69
CA LEU A 30 6.93 -0.08 2.49
C LEU A 30 5.98 0.23 3.64
N LYS A 31 6.47 0.21 4.90
CA LYS A 31 5.66 0.63 6.06
C LYS A 31 5.20 2.09 5.97
N LYS A 32 6.05 2.99 5.46
CA LYS A 32 5.66 4.39 5.25
C LYS A 32 4.68 4.53 4.09
N ILE A 33 4.86 3.79 3.01
CA ILE A 33 3.91 3.76 1.88
C ILE A 33 2.55 3.25 2.36
N ALA A 34 2.52 2.22 3.22
CA ALA A 34 1.29 1.69 3.79
C ALA A 34 0.51 2.75 4.58
N THR A 35 1.16 3.70 5.24
CA THR A 35 0.47 4.75 6.02
C THR A 35 0.20 6.03 5.22
N SER A 36 1.07 6.33 4.26
CA SER A 36 1.15 7.60 3.55
C SER A 36 1.65 7.37 2.12
N ALA A 37 0.84 6.67 1.32
CA ALA A 37 1.17 6.29 -0.05
C ALA A 37 1.40 7.50 -0.98
N GLU A 38 0.85 8.66 -0.63
CA GLU A 38 1.02 9.92 -1.34
C GLU A 38 2.44 10.50 -1.28
N LEU A 39 3.29 10.04 -0.33
CA LEU A 39 4.67 10.49 -0.18
C LEU A 39 5.58 10.11 -1.36
N GLY A 40 5.19 9.10 -2.14
CA GLY A 40 5.90 8.72 -3.36
C GLY A 40 5.81 9.80 -4.43
N GLN A 41 6.92 10.06 -5.10
CA GLN A 41 6.98 11.00 -6.22
C GLN A 41 6.16 10.45 -7.39
N VAL A 42 5.16 11.21 -7.84
CA VAL A 42 4.34 10.88 -9.01
C VAL A 42 5.23 10.70 -10.24
N LEU A 43 4.98 9.62 -10.96
CA LEU A 43 5.53 9.36 -12.28
C LEU A 43 4.53 9.80 -13.35
N GLY A 44 5.03 9.92 -14.57
CA GLY A 44 4.23 10.21 -15.77
C GLY A 44 4.90 9.54 -16.94
N ASN A 45 5.02 10.23 -18.08
CA ASN A 45 5.81 9.71 -19.18
C ASN A 45 7.31 9.85 -18.89
N LYS A 46 8.04 8.73 -18.94
CA LYS A 46 9.50 8.72 -18.76
C LYS A 46 10.17 7.74 -19.70
N ALA A 47 11.14 8.22 -20.47
CA ALA A 47 11.92 7.41 -21.43
C ALA A 47 11.04 6.60 -22.42
N GLY A 48 9.94 7.20 -22.88
CA GLY A 48 8.98 6.53 -23.78
C GLY A 48 7.99 5.58 -23.10
N LEU A 49 8.13 5.35 -21.78
CA LEU A 49 7.20 4.53 -21.00
C LEU A 49 6.13 5.40 -20.35
N ASN A 50 4.87 5.01 -20.53
CA ASN A 50 3.75 5.64 -19.83
C ASN A 50 3.61 5.03 -18.42
N LEU A 51 4.08 5.76 -17.42
CA LEU A 51 4.00 5.40 -16.00
C LEU A 51 2.96 6.27 -15.27
N SER A 52 1.98 6.80 -15.99
CA SER A 52 0.89 7.58 -15.37
C SER A 52 0.14 6.72 -14.35
N GLY A 53 -0.19 7.30 -13.21
CA GLY A 53 -0.78 6.58 -12.06
C GLY A 53 0.23 5.84 -11.18
N CYS A 54 1.50 5.73 -11.60
CA CYS A 54 2.57 5.18 -10.76
C CYS A 54 3.23 6.26 -9.91
N ARG A 55 3.82 5.83 -8.80
CA ARG A 55 4.65 6.62 -7.89
C ARG A 55 5.95 5.87 -7.65
N LYS A 56 7.00 6.60 -7.26
CA LYS A 56 8.25 5.99 -6.79
C LYS A 56 8.71 6.54 -5.45
N MET A 57 9.39 5.69 -4.70
CA MET A 57 10.11 6.08 -3.50
C MET A 57 11.49 5.43 -3.45
N TYR A 58 12.49 6.17 -2.95
CA TYR A 58 13.85 5.66 -2.84
C TYR A 58 14.08 4.94 -1.51
N ALA A 59 14.78 3.81 -1.57
CA ALA A 59 15.39 3.15 -0.43
C ALA A 59 16.92 3.16 -0.57
N ASP A 60 17.62 2.86 0.53
CA ASP A 60 19.09 2.79 0.61
C ASP A 60 19.84 3.90 -0.15
N LYS A 61 19.74 5.15 0.33
CA LYS A 61 20.45 6.32 -0.26
C LYS A 61 20.26 6.46 -1.79
N LYS A 62 19.06 6.15 -2.30
CA LYS A 62 18.66 6.19 -3.72
C LYS A 62 19.21 5.07 -4.59
N LYS A 63 19.85 4.05 -4.01
CA LYS A 63 20.30 2.86 -4.75
C LYS A 63 19.13 1.97 -5.17
N ILE A 64 18.09 1.89 -4.36
CA ILE A 64 16.90 1.07 -4.63
C ILE A 64 15.70 1.97 -4.89
N ARG A 65 14.88 1.62 -5.89
CA ARG A 65 13.64 2.32 -6.26
C ARG A 65 12.47 1.37 -6.06
N ILE A 66 11.50 1.78 -5.24
CA ILE A 66 10.22 1.10 -5.09
C ILE A 66 9.23 1.86 -5.98
N VAL A 67 8.65 1.19 -6.99
CA VAL A 67 7.61 1.76 -7.87
C VAL A 67 6.29 1.09 -7.55
N TYR A 68 5.24 1.87 -7.34
CA TYR A 68 3.92 1.36 -6.94
C TYR A 68 2.81 2.24 -7.49
N THR A 69 1.61 1.68 -7.61
CA THR A 69 0.36 2.39 -7.89
C THR A 69 -0.49 2.41 -6.62
N ILE A 70 -1.35 3.41 -6.47
CA ILE A 70 -2.38 3.41 -5.44
C ILE A 70 -3.66 2.90 -6.09
N LEU A 71 -4.20 1.80 -5.59
CA LEU A 71 -5.52 1.32 -5.96
C LEU A 71 -6.46 1.83 -4.87
N GLU A 72 -7.18 2.92 -5.13
CA GLU A 72 -8.03 3.60 -4.14
C GLU A 72 -9.34 2.83 -3.84
N ASP A 73 -9.66 1.78 -4.61
CA ASP A 73 -10.94 1.07 -4.57
C ASP A 73 -11.10 0.01 -3.47
N GLU A 74 -10.19 -0.11 -2.49
CA GLU A 74 -10.39 -1.07 -1.38
C GLU A 74 -10.31 -0.42 0.01
N ILE A 75 -11.41 0.23 0.41
CA ILE A 75 -11.85 0.22 1.81
C ILE A 75 -13.36 -0.04 1.86
N ILE A 76 -13.77 -1.29 2.10
CA ILE A 76 -15.14 -1.57 2.54
C ILE A 76 -15.11 -2.44 3.79
N ILE A 77 -15.36 -1.80 4.93
CA ILE A 77 -15.95 -2.44 6.11
C ILE A 77 -17.13 -1.56 6.51
N GLU A 78 -18.33 -2.01 6.19
CA GLU A 78 -19.56 -1.36 6.61
C GLU A 78 -20.00 -1.94 7.96
N VAL A 79 -20.00 -1.11 9.00
CA VAL A 79 -20.54 -1.47 10.31
C VAL A 79 -21.95 -0.91 10.40
N ILE A 80 -22.92 -1.77 10.13
CA ILE A 80 -24.33 -1.43 10.00
C ILE A 80 -25.05 -1.21 11.35
N ALA A 81 -24.52 -1.73 12.48
CA ALA A 81 -24.95 -1.35 13.84
C ALA A 81 -23.97 -1.87 14.93
N ILE A 82 -23.93 -1.21 16.10
CA ILE A 82 -23.18 -1.63 17.32
C ILE A 82 -24.07 -1.44 18.56
N GLY A 83 -24.16 -2.42 19.47
CA GLY A 83 -24.83 -2.28 20.77
C GLY A 83 -24.58 -3.42 21.76
N LYS A 84 -25.23 -3.39 22.93
CA LYS A 84 -25.04 -4.38 24.01
C LYS A 84 -25.77 -5.70 23.71
N ARG A 85 -25.33 -6.80 24.34
CA ARG A 85 -25.75 -8.19 24.01
C ARG A 85 -27.27 -8.43 23.99
N ASP A 86 -28.02 -7.67 24.78
CA ASP A 86 -29.46 -7.87 24.97
C ASP A 86 -30.34 -6.91 24.16
N GLU A 87 -29.76 -6.08 23.28
CA GLU A 87 -30.47 -5.01 22.58
C GLU A 87 -30.83 -5.40 21.13
N LEU A 88 -31.99 -6.04 20.98
CA LEU A 88 -32.54 -6.54 19.71
C LEU A 88 -32.68 -5.47 18.62
N GLU A 89 -32.74 -4.20 19.00
CA GLU A 89 -32.88 -3.04 18.10
C GLU A 89 -31.65 -2.79 17.23
N VAL A 90 -30.48 -3.29 17.63
CA VAL A 90 -29.24 -3.27 16.83
C VAL A 90 -29.42 -4.08 15.55
N TYR A 91 -30.12 -5.21 15.59
CA TYR A 91 -30.36 -6.05 14.43
C TYR A 91 -31.40 -5.45 13.46
N LYS A 92 -32.42 -4.76 13.98
CA LYS A 92 -33.44 -4.11 13.14
C LYS A 92 -32.89 -2.91 12.36
N LYS A 93 -31.89 -2.22 12.91
CA LYS A 93 -31.22 -1.09 12.25
C LYS A 93 -30.18 -1.54 11.23
N ALA A 94 -29.71 -2.78 11.36
CA ALA A 94 -28.76 -3.42 10.46
C ALA A 94 -29.43 -4.19 9.30
N ALA A 95 -30.73 -4.43 9.36
CA ALA A 95 -31.53 -5.07 8.31
C ALA A 95 -32.13 -4.04 7.35
#